data_AF-A0A955AP10-F1
#
_entry.id   AF-A0A955AP10-F1
#
_cell.length_a   1.000
_cell.length_b   1.000
_cell.length_c   1.000
_cell.angle_alpha   90.00
_cell.angle_beta   90.00
_cell.angle_gamma   90.00
#
_symmetry.space_group_name_H-M   'P 1'
#
loop_
_entity.id
_entity.type
_entity.pdbx_description
1 polymer ?
#
loop_
_entity_poly.entity_id
_entity_poly.type
_entity_poly.pdbx_seq_one_letter_code
_entity_poly.pdbx_strand_id
1 'polypeptide(L)'
;NVRSTALVQLGRRQEAQSTIQDALQHAPEDSFMHANQGWAYMHDGNHQQAMHHFRESLRLEPDSEWARLGVLESMKARNPVYRIFLKFFLFMSRLSDRGQWGIILGLFLIMQVLKVLGQHASIRPFVVPIMFAYLAFCLLTWCARPLFNLVLRLDRFGRMVLSNDEMVASNWIGGLLVLSIGSAVAAILLSQPAGFFLSLAAVLMLIPVSGVFSADPGWPRRSLTAYSVALGAVGLFATWSLATNGPRSSTLLGVFLLGVMLFSWFGNFVARIIPAR
;
A
#
# COMPACT_ATOMS: atom_id res chain seq x y z
N ASN A 1 8.91 -31.44 -11.40
CA ASN A 1 8.64 -30.36 -10.41
C ASN A 1 9.55 -30.44 -9.20
N VAL A 2 9.50 -31.49 -8.37
CA VAL A 2 10.33 -31.57 -7.14
C VAL A 2 11.85 -31.53 -7.43
N ARG A 3 12.32 -32.26 -8.45
CA ARG A 3 13.75 -32.29 -8.85
C ARG A 3 14.26 -30.91 -9.26
N SER A 4 13.54 -30.19 -10.14
CA SER A 4 13.96 -28.85 -10.59
C SER A 4 14.02 -27.87 -9.43
N THR A 5 13.03 -27.88 -8.53
CA THR A 5 13.02 -27.02 -7.34
C THR A 5 14.20 -27.34 -6.40
N ALA A 6 14.48 -28.61 -6.14
CA ALA A 6 15.62 -29.01 -5.32
C ALA A 6 16.95 -28.56 -5.94
N LEU A 7 17.12 -28.73 -7.27
CA LEU A 7 18.34 -28.32 -7.97
C LEU A 7 18.53 -26.79 -7.94
N VAL A 8 17.45 -26.01 -8.10
CA VAL A 8 17.48 -24.55 -7.97
C VAL A 8 17.89 -24.14 -6.55
N GLN A 9 17.26 -24.72 -5.52
CA GLN A 9 17.58 -24.41 -4.12
C GLN A 9 19.00 -24.81 -3.72
N LEU A 10 19.53 -25.89 -4.31
CA LEU A 10 20.91 -26.34 -4.10
C LEU A 10 21.94 -25.54 -4.92
N GLY A 11 21.51 -24.57 -5.75
CA GLY A 11 22.40 -23.80 -6.61
C GLY A 11 23.06 -24.63 -7.72
N ARG A 12 22.55 -25.84 -8.01
CA ARG A 12 23.05 -26.73 -9.07
C ARG A 12 22.55 -26.25 -10.43
N ARG A 13 23.04 -25.08 -10.83
CA ARG A 13 22.55 -24.28 -11.97
C ARG A 13 22.40 -25.07 -13.25
N GLN A 14 23.44 -25.78 -13.68
CA GLN A 14 23.47 -26.47 -14.97
C GLN A 14 22.44 -27.61 -15.03
N GLU A 15 22.32 -28.37 -13.94
CA GLU A 15 21.35 -29.47 -13.85
C GLU A 15 19.91 -28.97 -13.68
N ALA A 16 19.72 -27.86 -12.96
CA ALA A 16 18.42 -27.21 -12.88
C ALA A 16 17.97 -26.77 -14.28
N GLN A 17 18.85 -26.07 -15.01
CA GLN A 17 18.58 -25.60 -16.37
C GLN A 17 18.24 -26.76 -17.32
N SER A 18 19.03 -27.84 -17.33
CA SER A 18 18.73 -29.00 -18.18
C SER A 18 17.40 -29.65 -17.82
N THR A 19 17.15 -29.89 -16.51
CA THR A 19 15.91 -30.51 -16.05
C THR A 19 14.69 -29.66 -16.38
N ILE A 20 14.80 -28.34 -16.26
CA ILE A 20 13.71 -27.41 -16.57
C ILE A 20 13.50 -27.31 -18.08
N GLN A 21 14.57 -27.26 -18.87
CA GLN A 21 14.49 -27.20 -20.33
C GLN A 21 13.85 -28.46 -20.90
N ASP A 22 14.26 -29.64 -20.45
CA ASP A 22 13.65 -30.91 -20.83
C ASP A 22 12.15 -30.91 -20.49
N ALA A 23 11.78 -30.43 -19.30
CA ALA A 23 10.38 -30.35 -18.90
C ALA A 23 9.57 -29.37 -19.77
N LEU A 24 10.11 -28.19 -20.07
CA LEU A 24 9.46 -27.20 -20.94
C LEU A 24 9.39 -27.66 -22.40
N GLN A 25 10.28 -28.53 -22.87
CA GLN A 25 10.15 -29.14 -24.21
C GLN A 25 8.94 -30.06 -24.30
N HIS A 26 8.65 -30.81 -23.24
CA HIS A 26 7.50 -31.73 -23.19
C HIS A 26 6.20 -31.00 -22.83
N ALA A 27 6.27 -29.97 -21.98
CA ALA A 27 5.14 -29.17 -21.53
C ALA A 27 5.50 -27.67 -21.54
N PRO A 28 5.42 -27.00 -22.71
CA PRO A 28 5.77 -25.58 -22.84
C PRO A 28 4.91 -24.62 -22.03
N GLU A 29 3.74 -25.07 -21.58
CA GLU A 29 2.78 -24.29 -20.79
C GLU A 29 2.77 -24.69 -19.31
N ASP A 30 3.83 -25.33 -18.82
CA ASP A 30 3.96 -25.65 -17.39
C ASP A 30 4.37 -24.39 -16.60
N SER A 31 3.38 -23.77 -15.96
CA SER A 31 3.55 -22.61 -15.04
C SER A 31 4.67 -22.84 -14.03
N PHE A 32 4.74 -24.02 -13.42
CA PHE A 32 5.69 -24.32 -12.36
C PHE A 32 7.13 -24.40 -12.88
N MET A 33 7.31 -24.94 -14.09
CA MET A 33 8.62 -24.97 -14.75
C MET A 33 9.08 -23.57 -15.15
N HIS A 34 8.19 -22.72 -15.66
CA HIS A 34 8.47 -21.31 -15.86
C HIS A 34 8.88 -20.62 -14.54
N ALA A 35 8.19 -20.85 -13.42
CA ALA A 35 8.59 -20.29 -12.14
C ALA A 35 10.00 -20.76 -11.70
N ASN A 36 10.30 -22.06 -11.79
CA ASN A 36 11.63 -22.58 -11.45
C ASN A 36 12.74 -22.02 -12.36
N GLN A 37 12.46 -21.84 -13.64
CA GLN A 37 13.40 -21.22 -14.57
C GLN A 37 13.70 -19.78 -14.15
N GLY A 38 12.66 -19.05 -13.73
CA GLY A 38 12.79 -17.71 -13.18
C GLY A 38 13.71 -17.66 -11.96
N TRP A 39 13.52 -18.59 -11.01
CA TRP A 39 14.37 -18.68 -9.82
C TRP A 39 15.81 -19.10 -10.15
N ALA A 40 16.02 -20.00 -11.11
CA ALA A 40 17.35 -20.34 -11.59
C ALA A 40 18.09 -19.08 -12.12
N TYR A 41 17.43 -18.27 -12.95
CA TYR A 41 17.99 -17.01 -13.43
C TYR A 41 18.20 -15.96 -12.33
N MET A 42 17.39 -15.97 -11.26
CA MET A 42 17.62 -15.11 -10.10
C MET A 42 18.93 -15.45 -9.38
N HIS A 43 19.20 -16.73 -9.16
CA HIS A 43 20.46 -17.19 -8.56
C HIS A 43 21.67 -16.82 -9.43
N ASP A 44 21.46 -16.76 -10.74
CA ASP A 44 22.48 -16.37 -11.72
C ASP A 44 22.73 -14.86 -11.81
N GLY A 45 21.97 -14.05 -11.06
CA GLY A 45 21.99 -12.59 -11.15
C GLY A 45 21.34 -12.03 -12.43
N ASN A 46 20.74 -12.88 -13.27
CA ASN A 46 20.08 -12.46 -14.49
C ASN A 46 18.60 -12.11 -14.22
N HIS A 47 18.39 -10.99 -13.55
CA HIS A 47 17.06 -10.54 -13.12
C HIS A 47 16.09 -10.29 -14.28
N GLN A 48 16.59 -9.94 -15.47
CA GLN A 48 15.76 -9.72 -16.66
C GLN A 48 15.15 -11.02 -17.19
N GLN A 49 15.96 -12.07 -17.35
CA GLN A 49 15.46 -13.37 -17.79
C GLN A 49 14.61 -14.04 -16.72
N ALA A 50 14.98 -13.85 -15.45
CA ALA A 50 14.14 -14.28 -14.33
C ALA A 50 12.72 -13.69 -14.44
N MET A 51 12.63 -12.38 -14.66
CA MET A 51 11.36 -11.69 -14.81
C MET A 51 10.56 -12.22 -16.01
N HIS A 52 11.20 -12.52 -17.14
CA HIS A 52 10.50 -13.11 -18.29
C HIS A 52 9.80 -14.43 -17.92
N HIS A 53 10.53 -15.35 -17.27
CA HIS A 53 9.97 -16.65 -16.92
C HIS A 53 8.92 -16.57 -15.80
N PHE A 54 9.08 -15.70 -14.81
CA PHE A 54 8.02 -15.48 -13.82
C PHE A 54 6.73 -14.93 -14.44
N ARG A 55 6.83 -14.12 -15.50
CA ARG A 55 5.65 -13.63 -16.22
C ARG A 55 4.91 -14.72 -16.96
N GLU A 56 5.62 -15.63 -17.63
CA GLU A 56 4.96 -16.76 -18.28
C GLU A 56 4.25 -17.64 -17.25
N SER A 57 4.87 -17.87 -16.08
CA SER A 57 4.19 -18.57 -14.99
C SER A 57 2.92 -17.85 -14.54
N LEU A 58 2.95 -16.53 -14.29
CA LEU A 58 1.76 -15.76 -13.90
C LEU A 58 0.73 -15.58 -15.01
N ARG A 59 1.13 -15.68 -16.28
CA ARG A 59 0.20 -15.69 -17.42
C ARG A 59 -0.60 -16.99 -17.45
N LEU A 60 0.07 -18.11 -17.18
CA LEU A 60 -0.52 -19.44 -17.16
C LEU A 60 -1.32 -19.68 -15.88
N GLU A 61 -0.81 -19.21 -14.74
CA GLU A 61 -1.40 -19.37 -13.42
C GLU A 61 -1.25 -18.08 -12.60
N PRO A 62 -2.24 -17.17 -12.68
CA PRO A 62 -2.19 -15.86 -12.03
C PRO A 62 -2.02 -15.91 -10.51
N ASP A 63 -2.46 -17.00 -9.88
CA ASP A 63 -2.45 -17.19 -8.43
C ASP A 63 -1.21 -17.92 -7.89
N SER A 64 -0.21 -18.16 -8.75
CA SER A 64 1.06 -18.77 -8.34
C SER A 64 1.83 -17.84 -7.37
N GLU A 65 1.69 -18.09 -6.07
CA GLU A 65 2.44 -17.37 -5.03
C GLU A 65 3.95 -17.47 -5.26
N TRP A 66 4.42 -18.63 -5.73
CA TRP A 66 5.83 -18.86 -6.01
C TRP A 66 6.39 -17.95 -7.10
N ALA A 67 5.61 -17.71 -8.16
CA ALA A 67 5.99 -16.77 -9.21
C ALA A 67 5.83 -15.32 -8.76
N ARG A 68 4.79 -14.98 -7.99
CA ARG A 68 4.61 -13.65 -7.39
C ARG A 68 5.80 -13.25 -6.51
N LEU A 69 6.28 -14.16 -5.67
CA LEU A 69 7.49 -13.98 -4.86
C LEU A 69 8.73 -13.78 -5.74
N GLY A 70 8.85 -14.53 -6.83
CA GLY A 70 9.95 -14.38 -7.79
C GLY A 70 10.00 -13.00 -8.45
N VAL A 71 8.85 -12.49 -8.91
CA VAL A 71 8.71 -11.12 -9.45
C VAL A 71 9.11 -10.10 -8.39
N LEU A 72 8.63 -10.27 -7.15
CA LEU A 72 8.94 -9.40 -6.02
C LEU A 72 10.46 -9.33 -5.75
N GLU A 73 11.14 -10.47 -5.68
CA GLU A 73 12.60 -10.52 -5.49
C GLU A 73 13.37 -9.92 -6.67
N SER A 74 12.95 -10.17 -7.91
CA SER A 74 13.57 -9.58 -9.10
C SER A 74 13.46 -8.04 -9.10
N MET A 75 12.32 -7.49 -8.66
CA MET A 75 12.13 -6.05 -8.50
C MET A 75 13.04 -5.44 -7.41
N LYS A 76 13.21 -6.12 -6.26
CA LYS A 76 14.15 -5.69 -5.21
C LYS A 76 15.60 -5.67 -5.68
N ALA A 77 15.96 -6.58 -6.58
CA ALA A 77 17.30 -6.66 -7.12
C ALA A 77 17.56 -5.51 -8.11
N ARG A 78 16.55 -5.14 -8.92
CA ARG A 78 16.66 -4.11 -9.95
C ARG A 78 16.56 -2.68 -9.41
N ASN A 79 15.76 -2.41 -8.38
CA ASN A 79 15.53 -1.04 -7.88
C ASN A 79 15.86 -0.89 -6.37
N PRO A 80 16.88 -0.09 -6.01
CA PRO A 80 17.25 0.11 -4.61
C PRO A 80 16.19 0.85 -3.79
N VAL A 81 15.38 1.73 -4.41
CA VAL A 81 14.27 2.42 -3.73
C VAL A 81 13.20 1.43 -3.31
N TYR A 82 12.85 0.52 -4.22
CA TYR A 82 11.88 -0.54 -3.95
C TYR A 82 12.34 -1.45 -2.81
N ARG A 83 13.65 -1.74 -2.76
CA ARG A 83 14.27 -2.49 -1.67
C ARG A 83 14.10 -1.79 -0.31
N ILE A 84 14.36 -0.48 -0.23
CA ILE A 84 14.19 0.29 1.01
C ILE A 84 12.73 0.28 1.45
N PHE A 85 11.82 0.59 0.52
CA PHE A 85 10.38 0.61 0.79
C PHE A 85 9.91 -0.75 1.32
N LEU A 86 10.31 -1.85 0.67
CA LEU A 86 9.90 -3.18 1.08
C LEU A 86 10.51 -3.60 2.43
N LYS A 87 11.77 -3.24 2.70
CA LYS A 87 12.39 -3.51 4.01
C LYS A 87 11.62 -2.84 5.13
N PHE A 88 11.19 -1.60 4.92
CA PHE A 88 10.30 -0.88 5.84
C PHE A 88 8.95 -1.58 5.98
N PHE A 89 8.31 -1.92 4.85
CA PHE A 89 7.02 -2.60 4.84
C PHE A 89 7.04 -3.92 5.62
N LEU A 90 8.04 -4.78 5.38
CA LEU A 90 8.20 -6.06 6.06
C LEU A 90 8.56 -5.90 7.53
N PHE A 91 9.33 -4.87 7.89
CA PHE A 91 9.59 -4.54 9.28
C PHE A 91 8.28 -4.21 10.01
N MET A 92 7.44 -3.34 9.43
CA MET A 92 6.16 -2.97 10.02
C MET A 92 5.19 -4.15 10.09
N SER A 93 5.15 -5.02 9.08
CA SER A 93 4.26 -6.19 9.07
C SER A 93 4.64 -7.26 10.10
N ARG A 94 5.88 -7.27 10.59
CA ARG A 94 6.34 -8.20 11.65
C ARG A 94 5.95 -7.76 13.05
N LEU A 95 5.63 -6.48 13.24
CA LEU A 95 5.20 -5.96 14.53
C LEU A 95 3.74 -6.34 14.77
N SER A 96 3.45 -6.83 15.98
CA SER A 96 2.06 -7.01 16.43
C SER A 96 1.33 -5.68 16.46
N ASP A 97 0.00 -5.69 16.37
CA ASP A 97 -0.81 -4.47 16.40
C ASP A 97 -0.44 -3.58 17.59
N ARG A 98 -0.24 -4.16 18.78
CA ARG A 98 0.20 -3.44 19.99
C ARG A 98 1.59 -2.80 19.82
N GLY A 99 2.52 -3.48 19.14
CA GLY A 99 3.85 -2.96 18.84
C GLY A 99 3.81 -1.80 17.85
N GLN A 100 2.99 -1.91 16.80
CA GLN A 100 2.78 -0.81 15.84
C GLN A 100 2.21 0.44 16.54
N TRP A 101 1.18 0.27 17.39
CA TRP A 101 0.62 1.35 18.20
C TRP A 101 1.63 1.93 19.20
N GLY A 102 2.47 1.09 19.81
CA GLY A 102 3.54 1.55 20.71
C GLY A 102 4.53 2.48 20.02
N ILE A 103 4.95 2.16 18.79
CA ILE A 103 5.83 3.03 17.98
C ILE A 103 5.13 4.35 17.66
N ILE A 104 3.89 4.29 17.18
CA ILE A 104 3.12 5.49 16.81
C ILE A 104 2.92 6.41 18.02
N LEU A 105 2.53 5.87 19.18
CA LEU A 105 2.32 6.61 20.42
C LEU A 105 3.62 7.17 21.00
N GLY A 106 4.71 6.39 20.97
CA GLY A 106 6.02 6.84 21.43
C GLY A 106 6.54 8.01 20.59
N LEU A 107 6.47 7.89 19.26
CA LEU A 107 6.80 9.00 18.36
C LEU A 107 5.85 10.19 18.56
N PHE A 108 4.55 9.96 18.76
CA PHE A 108 3.59 11.03 19.03
C PHE A 108 3.97 11.87 20.27
N LEU A 109 4.37 11.23 21.38
CA LEU A 109 4.82 11.92 22.59
C LEU A 109 6.07 12.77 22.32
N ILE A 110 7.05 12.23 21.59
CA ILE A 110 8.24 12.97 21.16
C ILE A 110 7.83 14.19 20.30
N MET A 111 6.87 13.99 19.39
CA MET A 111 6.37 15.07 18.54
C MET A 111 5.64 16.15 19.34
N GLN A 112 4.93 15.81 20.42
CA GLN A 112 4.34 16.82 21.31
C GLN A 112 5.41 17.68 21.99
N VAL A 113 6.49 17.04 22.47
CA VAL A 113 7.62 17.76 23.08
C VAL A 113 8.31 18.65 22.04
N LEU A 114 8.57 18.15 20.83
CA LEU A 114 9.15 18.92 19.73
C LEU A 114 8.27 20.10 19.30
N LYS A 115 6.95 19.94 19.32
CA LYS A 115 6.00 21.02 19.01
C LYS A 115 6.08 22.15 20.04
N VAL A 116 6.25 21.84 21.32
CA VAL A 116 6.44 22.83 22.39
C VAL A 116 7.79 23.53 22.21
N LEU A 117 8.88 22.78 21.96
CA LEU A 117 10.22 23.34 21.71
C LEU A 117 10.26 24.22 20.44
N GLY A 118 9.49 23.87 19.42
CA GLY A 118 9.37 24.62 18.15
C GLY A 118 8.59 25.93 18.26
N GLN A 119 8.08 26.29 19.45
CA GLN A 119 7.53 27.63 19.69
C GLN A 119 8.63 28.70 19.71
N HIS A 120 9.87 28.31 20.04
CA HIS A 120 11.03 29.19 19.92
C HIS A 120 11.43 29.38 18.45
N ALA A 121 11.55 30.63 18.02
CA ALA A 121 11.83 31.00 16.62
C ALA A 121 13.11 30.35 16.06
N SER A 122 14.13 30.14 16.90
CA SER A 122 15.40 29.53 16.52
C SER A 122 15.30 28.03 16.19
N ILE A 123 14.35 27.31 16.79
CA ILE A 123 14.22 25.84 16.69
C ILE A 123 13.13 25.43 15.69
N ARG A 124 12.14 26.31 15.48
CA ARG A 124 11.03 26.12 14.53
C ARG A 124 11.44 25.59 13.13
N PRO A 125 12.46 26.15 12.43
CA PRO A 125 12.79 25.67 11.09
C PRO A 125 13.30 24.23 11.05
N PHE A 126 13.80 23.70 12.18
CA PHE A 126 14.23 22.30 12.29
C PHE A 126 13.06 21.37 12.66
N VAL A 127 12.11 21.85 13.46
CA VAL A 127 10.95 21.06 13.91
C VAL A 127 9.95 20.82 12.78
N VAL A 128 9.71 21.81 11.92
CA VAL A 128 8.70 21.70 10.85
C VAL A 128 9.00 20.55 9.87
N PRO A 129 10.22 20.38 9.31
CA PRO A 129 10.56 19.22 8.50
C PRO A 129 10.38 17.89 9.22
N ILE A 130 10.71 17.83 10.52
CA ILE A 130 10.51 16.62 11.34
C ILE A 130 9.02 16.30 11.48
N MET A 131 8.15 17.31 11.62
CA MET A 131 6.70 17.10 11.63
C MET A 131 6.18 16.52 10.31
N PHE A 132 6.64 17.04 9.17
CA PHE A 132 6.28 16.47 7.88
C PHE A 132 6.81 15.04 7.72
N ALA A 133 8.03 14.76 8.17
CA ALA A 133 8.60 13.41 8.16
C ALA A 133 7.80 12.44 9.04
N TYR A 134 7.35 12.86 10.23
CA TYR A 134 6.47 12.07 11.08
C TYR A 134 5.11 11.81 10.42
N LEU A 135 4.51 12.83 9.81
CA LEU A 135 3.24 12.67 9.08
C LEU A 135 3.40 11.68 7.93
N ALA A 136 4.48 11.81 7.15
CA ALA A 136 4.81 10.88 6.08
C ALA A 136 5.03 9.46 6.60
N PHE A 137 5.71 9.31 7.75
CA PHE A 137 5.88 8.03 8.43
C PHE A 137 4.54 7.40 8.82
N CYS A 138 3.64 8.16 9.48
CA CYS A 138 2.32 7.67 9.85
C CYS A 138 1.49 7.25 8.62
N LEU A 139 1.53 8.05 7.55
CA LEU A 139 0.88 7.72 6.29
C LEU A 139 1.46 6.45 5.67
N LEU A 140 2.79 6.31 5.66
CA LEU A 140 3.47 5.09 5.18
C LEU A 140 3.12 3.87 6.02
N THR A 141 2.91 4.02 7.33
CA THR A 141 2.49 2.92 8.21
C THR A 141 1.04 2.48 7.94
N TRP A 142 0.09 3.41 7.91
CA TRP A 142 -1.33 3.07 7.74
C TRP A 142 -1.73 2.78 6.30
N CYS A 143 -1.03 3.35 5.32
CA CYS A 143 -1.29 3.14 3.90
C CYS A 143 -0.22 2.25 3.24
N ALA A 144 0.58 1.51 4.02
CA ALA A 144 1.73 0.75 3.52
C ALA A 144 1.35 -0.21 2.39
N ARG A 145 0.32 -1.04 2.62
CA ARG A 145 -0.22 -2.01 1.63
C ARG A 145 -0.81 -1.31 0.39
N PRO A 146 -1.78 -0.38 0.54
CA PRO A 146 -2.26 0.48 -0.54
C PRO A 146 -1.18 1.10 -1.43
N LEU A 147 -0.20 1.75 -0.80
CA LEU A 147 0.86 2.47 -1.48
C LEU A 147 1.80 1.49 -2.17
N PHE A 148 2.11 0.36 -1.54
CA PHE A 148 2.89 -0.70 -2.16
C PHE A 148 2.20 -1.24 -3.42
N ASN A 149 0.90 -1.52 -3.34
CA ASN A 149 0.11 -2.00 -4.47
C ASN A 149 0.04 -0.95 -5.58
N LEU A 150 -0.05 0.34 -5.22
CA LEU A 150 0.04 1.42 -6.19
C LEU A 150 1.42 1.49 -6.87
N VAL A 151 2.51 1.33 -6.11
CA VAL A 151 3.88 1.28 -6.66
C VAL A 151 4.05 0.08 -7.59
N LEU A 152 3.60 -1.10 -7.17
CA LEU A 152 3.55 -2.31 -8.01
C LEU A 152 2.77 -2.05 -9.29
N ARG A 153 1.66 -1.33 -9.19
CA ARG A 153 0.82 -1.03 -10.34
C ARG A 153 1.45 -0.07 -11.34
N LEU A 154 2.21 0.91 -10.87
CA LEU A 154 2.90 1.86 -11.75
C LEU A 154 4.07 1.21 -12.48
N ASP A 155 4.64 0.14 -11.90
CA ASP A 155 5.62 -0.67 -12.58
C ASP A 155 4.98 -1.58 -13.64
N ARG A 156 5.66 -1.73 -14.78
CA ARG A 156 5.17 -2.58 -15.88
C ARG A 156 5.00 -4.03 -15.43
N PHE A 157 5.82 -4.49 -14.48
CA PHE A 157 5.87 -5.87 -14.01
C PHE A 157 5.04 -6.09 -12.74
N GLY A 158 5.05 -5.13 -11.82
CA GLY A 158 4.31 -5.28 -10.56
C GLY A 158 2.80 -5.43 -10.72
N ARG A 159 2.20 -4.95 -11.83
CA ARG A 159 0.77 -5.15 -12.15
C ARG A 159 0.34 -6.61 -12.21
N MET A 160 1.23 -7.52 -12.62
CA MET A 160 0.91 -8.95 -12.75
C MET A 160 0.90 -9.67 -11.40
N VAL A 161 1.44 -9.05 -10.35
CA VAL A 161 1.47 -9.61 -8.99
C VAL A 161 0.17 -9.33 -8.24
N LEU A 162 -0.53 -8.26 -8.62
CA LEU A 162 -1.72 -7.78 -7.92
C LEU A 162 -2.93 -8.63 -8.29
N SER A 163 -3.71 -9.00 -7.28
CA SER A 163 -5.04 -9.55 -7.48
C SER A 163 -6.00 -8.51 -8.08
N ASN A 164 -7.12 -8.96 -8.63
CA ASN A 164 -8.15 -8.07 -9.18
C ASN A 164 -8.67 -7.06 -8.14
N ASP A 165 -8.89 -7.49 -6.90
CA ASP A 165 -9.32 -6.61 -5.81
C ASP A 165 -8.28 -5.56 -5.47
N GLU A 166 -6.99 -5.92 -5.44
CA GLU A 166 -5.90 -4.98 -5.21
C GLU A 166 -5.74 -3.97 -6.35
N MET A 167 -5.95 -4.39 -7.61
CA MET A 167 -5.94 -3.48 -8.76
C MET A 167 -7.06 -2.43 -8.65
N VAL A 168 -8.26 -2.84 -8.25
CA VAL A 168 -9.39 -1.92 -8.02
C VAL A 168 -9.11 -1.02 -6.82
N ALA A 169 -8.57 -1.55 -5.71
CA ALA A 169 -8.17 -0.75 -4.57
C ALA A 169 -7.17 0.34 -4.98
N SER A 170 -6.12 -0.03 -5.72
CA SER A 170 -5.12 0.90 -6.22
C SER A 170 -5.69 1.96 -7.16
N ASN A 171 -6.80 1.70 -7.89
CA ASN A 171 -7.50 2.73 -8.69
C ASN A 171 -8.03 3.83 -7.79
N TRP A 172 -8.76 3.44 -6.74
CA TRP A 172 -9.34 4.39 -5.80
C TRP A 172 -8.28 5.17 -5.04
N ILE A 173 -7.25 4.48 -4.53
CA ILE A 173 -6.14 5.11 -3.82
C ILE A 173 -5.36 6.07 -4.72
N GLY A 174 -5.05 5.67 -5.95
CA GLY A 174 -4.39 6.53 -6.94
C GLY A 174 -5.23 7.76 -7.28
N GLY A 175 -6.54 7.57 -7.50
CA GLY A 175 -7.48 8.66 -7.76
C GLY A 175 -7.57 9.66 -6.60
N LEU A 176 -7.62 9.17 -5.35
CA LEU A 176 -7.64 10.02 -4.16
C LEU A 176 -6.34 10.82 -3.98
N LEU A 177 -5.18 10.21 -4.27
CA LEU A 177 -3.90 10.92 -4.22
C LEU A 177 -3.82 12.01 -5.30
N VAL A 178 -4.27 11.73 -6.52
CA VAL A 178 -4.34 12.74 -7.60
C VAL A 178 -5.30 13.86 -7.22
N LEU A 179 -6.47 13.53 -6.66
CA LEU A 179 -7.43 14.51 -6.15
C LEU A 179 -6.81 15.37 -5.04
N SER A 180 -6.06 14.75 -4.11
CA SER A 180 -5.38 15.48 -3.03
C SER A 180 -4.34 16.46 -3.58
N ILE A 181 -3.43 16.00 -4.42
CA ILE A 181 -2.38 16.85 -4.99
C ILE A 181 -3.00 17.94 -5.86
N GLY A 182 -3.96 17.60 -6.72
CA GLY A 182 -4.65 18.54 -7.60
C GLY A 182 -5.41 19.61 -6.82
N SER A 183 -6.13 19.23 -5.76
CA SER A 183 -6.83 20.20 -4.90
C SER A 183 -5.89 21.07 -4.07
N ALA A 184 -4.76 20.56 -3.60
CA ALA A 184 -3.74 21.35 -2.92
C ALA A 184 -3.10 22.38 -3.86
N VAL A 185 -2.74 21.97 -5.09
CA VAL A 185 -2.19 22.88 -6.11
C VAL A 185 -3.23 23.94 -6.49
N ALA A 186 -4.48 23.54 -6.73
CA ALA A 186 -5.57 24.46 -7.01
C ALA A 186 -5.82 25.44 -5.85
N ALA A 187 -5.72 24.99 -4.60
CA ALA A 187 -5.85 25.85 -3.42
C ALA A 187 -4.80 26.96 -3.39
N ILE A 188 -3.55 26.62 -3.73
CA ILE A 188 -2.43 27.57 -3.81
C ILE A 188 -2.66 28.56 -4.96
N LEU A 189 -2.98 28.06 -6.16
CA LEU A 189 -3.15 28.89 -7.36
C LEU A 189 -4.36 29.83 -7.27
N LEU A 190 -5.47 29.35 -6.71
CA LEU A 190 -6.73 30.11 -6.59
C LEU A 190 -6.83 30.88 -5.28
N SER A 191 -5.86 30.74 -4.37
CA SER A 191 -5.89 31.31 -3.01
C SER A 191 -7.18 30.96 -2.23
N GLN A 192 -7.73 29.77 -2.49
CA GLN A 192 -8.97 29.29 -1.89
C GLN A 192 -8.67 28.28 -0.77
N PRO A 193 -8.97 28.62 0.51
CA PRO A 193 -8.61 27.75 1.63
C PRO A 193 -9.36 26.41 1.64
N ALA A 194 -10.54 26.35 0.98
CA ALA A 194 -11.33 25.13 0.89
C ALA A 194 -10.61 23.99 0.16
N GLY A 195 -9.73 24.30 -0.80
CA GLY A 195 -8.98 23.27 -1.54
C GLY A 195 -7.97 22.51 -0.66
N PHE A 196 -7.39 23.16 0.37
CA PHE A 196 -6.53 22.47 1.33
C PHE A 196 -7.31 21.44 2.15
N PHE A 197 -8.55 21.75 2.51
CA PHE A 197 -9.40 20.81 3.23
C PHE A 197 -9.80 19.63 2.34
N LEU A 198 -10.15 19.87 1.07
CA LEU A 198 -10.40 18.79 0.12
C LEU A 198 -9.18 17.86 -0.01
N SER A 199 -7.98 18.44 -0.08
CA SER A 199 -6.75 17.66 -0.12
C SER A 199 -6.59 16.80 1.13
N LEU A 200 -6.77 17.38 2.31
CA LEU A 200 -6.68 16.64 3.56
C LEU A 200 -7.74 15.53 3.65
N ALA A 201 -8.98 15.81 3.27
CA ALA A 201 -10.07 14.83 3.26
C ALA A 201 -9.77 13.67 2.31
N ALA A 202 -9.23 13.95 1.12
CA ALA A 202 -8.84 12.93 0.15
C ALA A 202 -7.70 12.04 0.68
N VAL A 203 -6.70 12.61 1.38
CA VAL A 203 -5.63 11.82 2.02
C VAL A 203 -6.18 10.94 3.13
N LEU A 204 -7.05 11.48 3.99
CA LEU A 204 -7.62 10.73 5.10
C LEU A 204 -8.56 9.62 4.63
N MET A 205 -9.17 9.76 3.45
CA MET A 205 -9.98 8.73 2.80
C MET A 205 -9.20 7.48 2.37
N LEU A 206 -7.87 7.53 2.29
CA LEU A 206 -7.06 6.33 2.00
C LEU A 206 -7.28 5.25 3.06
N ILE A 207 -7.47 5.63 4.32
CA ILE A 207 -7.67 4.71 5.44
C ILE A 207 -8.98 3.90 5.26
N PRO A 208 -10.17 4.53 5.15
CA PRO A 208 -11.42 3.80 5.01
C PRO A 208 -11.53 3.04 3.70
N VAL A 209 -11.01 3.58 2.60
CA VAL A 209 -10.97 2.87 1.31
C VAL A 209 -10.08 1.64 1.40
N SER A 210 -8.88 1.75 1.99
CA SER A 210 -8.00 0.59 2.21
C SER A 210 -8.66 -0.48 3.06
N GLY A 211 -9.38 -0.09 4.13
CA GLY A 211 -10.06 -1.03 5.01
C GLY A 211 -11.14 -1.85 4.30
N VAL A 212 -11.86 -1.25 3.35
CA VAL A 212 -12.89 -1.94 2.55
C VAL A 212 -12.30 -3.09 1.72
N PHE A 213 -11.17 -2.86 1.06
CA PHE A 213 -10.53 -3.86 0.20
C PHE A 213 -9.69 -4.88 0.98
N SER A 214 -9.41 -4.61 2.26
CA SER A 214 -8.75 -5.56 3.15
C SER A 214 -9.73 -6.53 3.83
N ALA A 215 -11.05 -6.31 3.69
CA ALA A 215 -12.08 -7.13 4.31
C ALA A 215 -12.61 -8.21 3.37
N ASP A 216 -12.91 -9.37 3.94
CA ASP A 216 -13.44 -10.51 3.18
C ASP A 216 -14.75 -10.16 2.46
N PRO A 217 -14.99 -10.72 1.25
CA PRO A 217 -16.23 -10.55 0.53
C PRO A 217 -17.43 -10.99 1.38
N GLY A 218 -18.45 -10.12 1.51
CA GLY A 218 -19.66 -10.41 2.27
C GLY A 218 -20.29 -9.17 2.90
N TRP A 219 -21.02 -9.38 3.99
CA TRP A 219 -21.58 -8.29 4.80
C TRP A 219 -20.52 -7.33 5.38
N PRO A 220 -19.32 -7.78 5.83
CA PRO A 220 -18.29 -6.89 6.37
C PRO A 220 -17.86 -5.81 5.38
N ARG A 221 -17.49 -6.25 4.17
CA ARG A 221 -17.08 -5.37 3.07
C ARG A 221 -18.19 -4.40 2.68
N ARG A 222 -19.45 -4.84 2.66
CA ARG A 222 -20.61 -3.96 2.38
C ARG A 222 -20.81 -2.89 3.45
N SER A 223 -20.74 -3.26 4.73
CA SER A 223 -20.86 -2.32 5.84
C SER A 223 -19.72 -1.30 5.86
N LEU A 224 -18.48 -1.75 5.65
CA LEU A 224 -17.33 -0.85 5.53
C LEU A 224 -17.47 0.08 4.31
N THR A 225 -17.95 -0.45 3.18
CA THR A 225 -18.18 0.36 1.97
C THR A 225 -19.21 1.44 2.23
N ALA A 226 -20.34 1.10 2.85
CA ALA A 226 -21.39 2.06 3.18
C ALA A 226 -20.88 3.17 4.12
N TYR A 227 -20.08 2.80 5.13
CA TYR A 227 -19.44 3.76 6.02
C TYR A 227 -18.48 4.68 5.27
N SER A 228 -17.58 4.11 4.45
CA SER A 228 -16.59 4.88 3.67
C SER A 228 -17.26 5.86 2.71
N VAL A 229 -18.35 5.45 2.04
CA VAL A 229 -19.14 6.32 1.14
C VAL A 229 -19.82 7.45 1.92
N ALA A 230 -20.48 7.14 3.05
CA ALA A 230 -21.11 8.15 3.89
C ALA A 230 -20.09 9.18 4.40
N LEU A 231 -18.92 8.70 4.86
CA LEU A 231 -17.83 9.55 5.31
C LEU A 231 -17.27 10.41 4.15
N GLY A 232 -17.18 9.85 2.94
CA GLY A 232 -16.80 10.57 1.72
C GLY A 232 -17.76 11.71 1.40
N ALA A 233 -19.05 11.46 1.49
CA ALA A 233 -20.09 12.46 1.30
C ALA A 233 -20.02 13.58 2.35
N VAL A 234 -19.79 13.24 3.63
CA VAL A 234 -19.58 14.23 4.69
C VAL A 234 -18.33 15.08 4.41
N GLY A 235 -17.23 14.46 3.97
CA GLY A 235 -16.01 15.18 3.61
C GLY A 235 -16.23 16.18 2.48
N LEU A 236 -16.88 15.76 1.38
CA LEU A 236 -17.19 16.64 0.24
C LEU A 236 -18.16 17.76 0.63
N PHE A 237 -19.19 17.45 1.43
CA PHE A 237 -20.15 18.43 1.90
C PHE A 237 -19.51 19.45 2.85
N ALA A 238 -18.58 19.01 3.70
CA ALA A 238 -17.78 19.89 4.56
C ALA A 238 -16.90 20.83 3.72
N THR A 239 -16.25 20.33 2.67
CA THR A 239 -15.46 21.15 1.73
C THR A 239 -16.34 22.18 1.02
N TRP A 240 -17.49 21.77 0.50
CA TRP A 240 -18.42 22.67 -0.19
C TRP A 240 -18.93 23.77 0.76
N SER A 241 -19.35 23.38 1.96
CA SER A 241 -19.79 24.32 3.00
C SER A 241 -18.70 25.33 3.37
N LEU A 242 -17.44 24.88 3.45
CA LEU A 242 -16.29 25.75 3.69
C LEU A 242 -16.04 26.72 2.54
N ALA A 243 -16.18 26.26 1.28
CA ALA A 243 -16.06 27.12 0.11
C ALA A 243 -17.14 28.20 0.04
N THR A 244 -18.34 27.92 0.56
CA THR A 244 -19.47 28.88 0.60
C THR A 244 -19.55 29.70 1.90
N ASN A 245 -18.53 29.65 2.77
CA ASN A 245 -18.55 30.28 4.11
C ASN A 245 -19.78 29.91 4.96
N GLY A 246 -20.21 28.65 4.87
CA GLY A 246 -21.36 28.14 5.61
C GLY A 246 -21.11 28.11 7.13
N PRO A 247 -22.12 28.44 7.96
CA PRO A 247 -21.96 28.60 9.41
C PRO A 247 -21.65 27.30 10.18
N ARG A 248 -21.65 26.14 9.51
CA ARG A 248 -21.44 24.81 10.13
C ARG A 248 -20.23 24.05 9.58
N SER A 249 -19.37 24.72 8.80
CA SER A 249 -18.21 24.09 8.16
C SER A 249 -17.25 23.45 9.17
N SER A 250 -16.98 24.10 10.30
CA SER A 250 -16.13 23.59 11.37
C SER A 250 -16.69 22.34 12.06
N THR A 251 -18.01 22.29 12.29
CA THR A 251 -18.68 21.13 12.88
C THR A 251 -18.63 19.94 11.93
N LEU A 252 -18.90 20.14 10.64
CA LEU A 252 -18.84 19.08 9.63
C LEU A 252 -17.42 18.51 9.48
N LEU A 253 -16.41 19.38 9.56
CA LEU A 253 -15.00 18.99 9.57
C LEU A 253 -14.67 18.13 10.80
N GLY A 254 -15.15 18.51 11.98
CA GLY A 254 -15.01 17.72 13.20
C GLY A 254 -15.68 16.35 13.09
N VAL A 255 -16.90 16.28 12.53
CA VAL A 255 -17.61 15.02 12.28
C VAL A 255 -16.85 14.13 11.30
N PHE A 256 -16.27 14.71 10.24
CA PHE A 256 -15.44 13.97 9.30
C PHE A 256 -14.20 13.35 9.98
N LEU A 257 -13.43 14.16 10.72
CA LEU A 257 -12.23 13.68 11.41
C LEU A 257 -12.55 12.60 12.44
N LEU A 258 -13.59 12.81 13.26
CA LEU A 258 -14.07 11.80 14.20
C LEU A 258 -14.53 10.54 13.48
N GLY A 259 -15.25 10.68 12.37
CA GLY A 259 -15.70 9.57 11.54
C GLY A 259 -14.54 8.75 10.97
N VAL A 260 -13.44 9.38 10.53
CA VAL A 260 -12.21 8.68 10.11
C VAL A 260 -11.60 7.92 11.29
N MET A 261 -11.52 8.52 12.48
CA MET A 261 -10.98 7.84 13.66
C MET A 261 -11.83 6.64 14.09
N LEU A 262 -13.16 6.79 14.09
CA LEU A 262 -14.11 5.73 14.42
C LEU A 262 -14.11 4.60 13.40
N PHE A 263 -13.74 4.87 12.13
CA PHE A 263 -13.63 3.83 11.11
C PHE A 263 -12.68 2.72 11.53
N SER A 264 -11.52 3.05 12.11
CA SER A 264 -10.53 2.06 12.56
C SER A 264 -11.10 1.12 13.63
N TRP A 265 -11.95 1.65 14.51
CA TRP A 265 -12.62 0.87 15.55
C TRP A 265 -13.75 0.02 14.98
N PHE A 266 -14.53 0.60 14.07
CA PHE A 266 -15.61 -0.09 13.36
C PHE A 266 -15.07 -1.24 12.50
N GLY A 267 -13.97 -1.03 11.78
CA GLY A 267 -13.26 -2.07 11.02
C GLY A 267 -12.82 -3.23 11.91
N ASN A 268 -12.20 -2.94 13.04
CA ASN A 268 -11.81 -3.96 14.02
C ASN A 268 -13.02 -4.71 14.62
N PHE A 269 -14.12 -4.01 14.89
CA PHE A 269 -15.35 -4.61 15.38
C PHE A 269 -15.96 -5.59 14.36
N VAL A 270 -16.07 -5.14 13.10
CA VAL A 270 -16.56 -5.93 11.98
C VAL A 270 -15.68 -7.16 11.74
N ALA A 271 -14.35 -7.02 11.84
CA ALA A 271 -13.40 -8.12 11.69
C ALA A 271 -13.51 -9.16 12.82
N ARG A 272 -13.76 -8.75 14.08
CA ARG A 272 -13.87 -9.66 15.23
C ARG A 272 -15.12 -10.53 15.23
N ILE A 273 -16.18 -10.13 14.52
CA ILE A 273 -17.42 -10.91 14.44
C ILE A 273 -17.23 -12.19 13.59
N ILE A 274 -16.15 -12.27 12.82
CA ILE A 274 -15.78 -13.45 12.05
C ILE A 274 -14.62 -14.16 12.75
N PRO A 275 -14.80 -15.39 13.26
CA PRO A 275 -13.65 -16.21 13.63
C PRO A 275 -12.85 -16.49 12.36
N ALA A 276 -11.55 -16.21 12.40
CA ALA A 276 -10.62 -16.49 11.31
C ALA A 276 -10.84 -17.93 10.81
N ARG A 277 -11.13 -18.09 9.52
CA ARG A 277 -11.09 -19.39 8.85
C ARG A 277 -9.65 -19.73 8.51
#